data_AF-A0A7M1KYC7-F1
#
_entry.id   AF-A0A7M1KYC7-F1
#
_cell.length_a   1.000
_cell.length_b   1.000
_cell.length_c   1.000
_cell.angle_alpha   90.00
_cell.angle_beta   90.00
_cell.angle_gamma   90.00
#
_symmetry.space_group_name_H-M   'P 1'
#
loop_
_entity.id
_entity.type
_entity.pdbx_description
1 polymer ?
#
loop_
_entity_poly.entity_id
_entity_poly.type
_entity_poly.pdbx_seq_one_letter_code
_entity_poly.pdbx_strand_id
1 'polypeptide(L)'
;MLYALAVLFAFQLLGEFLARVTGLPLPGALIGILLLLLGLLFYKRLPKTLEDTAQVLLQNMMLLFIPVIAGVMLEFDHLRREWLPFVLACIAGAAITFTATALTFRFCLQRQRTLKSDDEPAARQEQSL
;
A
#
# COMPACT_ATOMS: atom_id res chain seq x y z
N MET A 1 19.50 -10.09 9.43
CA MET A 1 18.14 -9.84 9.95
C MET A 1 18.03 -8.54 10.74
N LEU A 2 18.84 -8.31 11.80
CA LEU A 2 18.78 -7.05 12.57
C LEU A 2 18.95 -5.79 11.72
N TYR A 3 19.91 -5.78 10.80
CA TYR A 3 20.10 -4.66 9.87
C TYR A 3 18.84 -4.38 9.03
N ALA A 4 18.23 -5.42 8.47
CA ALA A 4 17.02 -5.29 7.67
C ALA A 4 15.83 -4.80 8.50
N LEU A 5 15.65 -5.32 9.72
CA LEU A 5 14.65 -4.81 10.68
C LEU A 5 14.89 -3.33 11.00
N ALA A 6 16.13 -2.94 11.30
CA ALA A 6 16.48 -1.56 11.59
C ALA A 6 16.17 -0.64 10.39
N VAL A 7 16.44 -1.09 9.17
CA VAL A 7 16.08 -0.36 7.95
C VAL A 7 14.55 -0.21 7.83
N LEU A 8 13.79 -1.29 7.95
CA LEU A 8 12.33 -1.24 7.88
C LEU A 8 11.74 -0.30 8.94
N PHE A 9 12.21 -0.40 10.19
CA PHE A 9 11.80 0.49 11.27
C PHE A 9 12.26 1.93 11.09
N ALA A 10 13.46 2.17 10.56
CA ALA A 10 13.94 3.52 10.28
C ALA A 10 13.06 4.22 9.24
N PHE A 11 12.69 3.53 8.16
CA PHE A 11 11.77 4.07 7.17
C PHE A 11 10.35 4.28 7.72
N GLN A 12 9.86 3.36 8.57
CA GLN A 12 8.60 3.52 9.28
C GLN A 12 8.59 4.77 10.18
N LEU A 13 9.63 4.96 10.99
CA LEU A 13 9.78 6.11 11.89
C LEU A 13 9.94 7.42 11.12
N LEU A 14 10.68 7.38 10.00
CA LEU A 14 10.84 8.53 9.13
C LEU A 14 9.52 8.91 8.47
N GLY A 15 8.73 7.93 8.01
CA GLY A 15 7.39 8.15 7.48
C GLY A 15 6.43 8.75 8.51
N GLU A 16 6.48 8.26 9.75
CA GLU A 16 5.71 8.81 10.88
C GLU A 16 6.14 10.25 11.22
N PHE A 17 7.44 10.52 11.25
CA PHE A 17 7.97 11.87 11.45
C PHE A 17 7.49 12.82 10.35
N LEU A 18 7.56 12.40 9.09
CA LEU A 18 7.07 13.18 7.95
C LEU A 18 5.56 13.40 8.03
N ALA A 19 4.77 12.37 8.33
CA ALA A 19 3.31 12.49 8.48
C ALA A 19 2.95 13.58 9.51
N ARG A 20 3.63 13.58 10.66
CA ARG A 20 3.40 14.55 11.73
C ARG A 20 3.82 15.97 11.36
N VAL A 21 4.97 16.13 10.71
CA VAL A 21 5.48 17.47 10.33
C VAL A 21 4.67 18.08 9.19
N THR A 22 4.24 17.27 8.22
CA THR A 22 3.48 17.74 7.06
C THR A 22 1.99 17.88 7.32
N GLY A 23 1.47 17.27 8.39
CA GLY A 23 0.04 17.24 8.69
C GLY A 23 -0.79 16.43 7.68
N LEU A 24 -0.15 15.55 6.90
CA LEU A 24 -0.83 14.71 5.92
C LEU A 24 -1.80 13.74 6.64
N PRO A 25 -3.04 13.56 6.16
CA PRO A 25 -4.02 12.64 6.75
C PRO A 25 -3.74 11.17 6.37
N LEU A 26 -2.46 10.80 6.25
CA LEU A 26 -2.02 9.45 5.89
C LEU A 26 -1.29 8.81 7.08
N PRO A 27 -1.50 7.52 7.36
CA PRO A 27 -0.69 6.78 8.32
C PRO A 27 0.79 6.88 7.96
N GLY A 28 1.65 7.16 8.95
CA GLY A 28 3.11 7.23 8.77
C GLY A 28 3.70 5.98 8.12
N ALA A 29 3.07 4.82 8.35
CA ALA A 29 3.47 3.55 7.72
C ALA A 29 3.39 3.58 6.19
N LEU A 30 2.34 4.18 5.62
CA LEU A 30 2.20 4.27 4.16
C LEU A 30 3.30 5.15 3.57
N ILE A 31 3.61 6.27 4.24
CA ILE A 31 4.72 7.15 3.85
C ILE A 31 6.05 6.39 3.95
N GLY A 32 6.27 5.63 5.03
CA GLY A 32 7.48 4.83 5.21
C GLY A 32 7.69 3.81 4.09
N ILE A 33 6.64 3.12 3.64
CA ILE A 33 6.71 2.19 2.49
C ILE A 33 7.03 2.93 1.18
N LEU A 34 6.45 4.12 0.96
CA LEU A 34 6.77 4.93 -0.21
C LEU A 34 8.22 5.41 -0.20
N LEU A 35 8.73 5.83 0.96
CA LEU A 35 10.14 6.21 1.14
C LEU A 35 11.09 5.02 0.92
N LEU A 36 10.74 3.85 1.45
CA LEU A 36 11.48 2.61 1.23
C LEU A 36 11.52 2.27 -0.26
N LEU A 37 10.38 2.34 -0.96
CA LEU A 37 10.28 2.11 -2.40
C LEU A 37 11.15 3.09 -3.18
N LEU A 38 11.11 4.38 -2.83
CA LEU A 38 11.93 5.41 -3.46
C LEU A 38 13.43 5.12 -3.26
N GLY A 39 13.82 4.77 -2.03
CA GLY A 39 15.19 4.35 -1.71
C GLY A 39 15.63 3.13 -2.50
N LEU A 40 14.74 2.14 -2.66
CA LEU A 40 14.99 0.95 -3.45
C LEU A 40 15.15 1.25 -4.94
N LEU A 41 14.34 2.16 -5.47
CA LEU A 41 14.41 2.60 -6.86
C LEU A 41 15.75 3.29 -7.16
N PHE A 42 16.24 4.13 -6.23
CA PHE A 42 17.58 4.72 -6.34
C PHE A 42 18.70 3.70 -6.20
N TYR A 43 18.55 2.73 -5.29
CA TYR A 43 19.55 1.68 -5.08
C TYR A 43 19.56 0.61 -6.18
N LYS A 44 18.48 0.52 -6.98
CA LYS A 44 18.27 -0.39 -8.13
C LYS A 44 18.45 -1.88 -7.83
N ARG A 45 18.49 -2.27 -6.55
CA ARG A 45 18.63 -3.66 -6.10
C ARG A 45 17.84 -3.89 -4.83
N LEU A 46 17.24 -5.07 -4.70
CA LEU A 46 16.66 -5.55 -3.45
C LEU A 46 17.69 -6.36 -2.67
N PRO A 47 18.16 -5.90 -1.49
CA PRO A 47 19.04 -6.70 -0.66
C PRO A 47 18.30 -7.97 -0.22
N LYS A 48 18.88 -9.15 -0.49
CA LYS A 48 18.27 -10.44 -0.10
C LYS A 48 17.90 -10.49 1.39
N THR A 49 18.76 -9.96 2.25
CA THR A 49 18.49 -9.91 3.69
C THR A 49 17.25 -9.07 4.05
N LEU A 50 16.95 -8.03 3.27
CA LEU A 50 15.74 -7.21 3.45
C LEU A 50 14.50 -7.97 3.02
N GLU A 51 14.57 -8.65 1.87
CA GLU A 51 13.53 -9.54 1.35
C GLU A 51 13.21 -10.69 2.33
N ASP A 52 14.23 -11.45 2.75
CA ASP A 52 14.10 -12.57 3.69
C ASP A 52 13.47 -12.11 5.02
N THR A 53 13.91 -10.96 5.53
CA THR A 53 13.40 -10.41 6.79
C THR A 53 11.95 -9.95 6.64
N ALA A 54 11.62 -9.24 5.55
CA ALA A 54 10.25 -8.83 5.25
C ALA A 54 9.33 -10.05 5.10
N GLN A 55 9.80 -11.11 4.44
CA GLN A 55 9.06 -12.36 4.27
C GLN A 55 8.77 -13.05 5.61
N VAL A 56 9.75 -13.12 6.51
CA VAL A 56 9.54 -13.65 7.86
C VAL A 56 8.52 -12.83 8.65
N LEU A 57 8.56 -11.49 8.54
CA LEU A 57 7.55 -10.62 9.15
C LEU A 57 6.16 -10.90 8.55
N LEU A 58 6.05 -10.98 7.21
CA LEU A 58 4.81 -11.26 6.50
C LEU A 58 4.19 -12.60 6.90
N GLN A 59 5.01 -13.64 7.04
CA GLN A 59 4.58 -14.96 7.53
C GLN A 59 4.07 -14.91 8.98
N ASN A 60 4.57 -13.98 9.79
CA ASN A 60 4.21 -13.80 11.19
C ASN A 60 3.35 -12.55 11.44
N MET A 61 2.62 -12.05 10.44
CA MET A 61 1.81 -10.82 10.55
C MET A 61 0.80 -10.85 11.70
N MET A 62 0.30 -12.04 12.04
CA MET A 62 -0.58 -12.20 13.20
C MET A 62 0.04 -11.65 14.48
N LEU A 63 1.36 -11.83 14.68
CA LEU A 63 2.07 -11.27 15.85
C LEU A 63 2.08 -9.74 15.84
N LEU A 64 2.18 -9.12 14.66
CA LEU A 64 2.18 -7.65 14.51
C LEU A 64 0.79 -7.04 14.71
N PHE A 65 -0.28 -7.83 14.57
CA PHE A 65 -1.64 -7.38 14.86
C PHE A 65 -2.00 -7.45 16.35
N ILE A 66 -1.28 -8.25 17.16
CA ILE A 66 -1.56 -8.36 18.61
C ILE A 66 -1.56 -6.99 19.31
N PRO A 67 -0.56 -6.10 19.12
CA PRO A 67 -0.57 -4.79 19.76
C PRO A 67 -1.73 -3.91 19.30
N VAL A 68 -2.10 -3.99 18.02
CA VAL A 68 -3.21 -3.22 17.44
C VAL A 68 -4.53 -3.67 18.06
N ILE A 69 -4.77 -4.98 18.13
CA ILE A 69 -5.98 -5.55 18.71
C ILE A 69 -6.04 -5.25 20.22
N ALA A 70 -4.93 -5.39 20.93
CA ALA A 70 -4.84 -5.05 22.36
C ALA A 70 -5.17 -3.56 22.61
N GLY A 71 -4.73 -2.66 21.72
CA GLY A 71 -5.08 -1.25 21.77
C GLY A 71 -6.59 -0.99 21.61
N VAL A 72 -7.25 -1.70 20.69
CA VAL A 72 -8.70 -1.60 20.51
C VAL A 72 -9.47 -2.12 21.73
N MET A 73 -8.96 -3.18 22.38
CA MET A 73 -9.59 -3.75 23.57
C MET A 73 -9.64 -2.78 24.75
N LEU A 74 -8.76 -1.77 24.81
CA LEU A 74 -8.80 -0.73 25.83
C LEU A 74 -10.07 0.14 25.76
N GLU A 75 -10.66 0.28 24.56
CA GLU A 75 -11.86 1.09 24.32
C GLU A 75 -13.07 0.19 23.94
N PHE A 76 -13.04 -1.08 24.37
CA PHE A 76 -14.01 -2.09 23.95
C PHE A 76 -15.44 -1.76 24.36
N ASP A 77 -15.66 -1.13 25.52
CA ASP A 77 -17.00 -0.77 25.99
C ASP A 77 -17.68 0.26 25.08
N HIS A 78 -16.93 1.22 24.58
CA HIS A 78 -17.43 2.20 23.62
C HIS A 78 -17.77 1.52 22.29
N LEU A 79 -16.86 0.66 21.81
CA LEU A 79 -17.07 -0.12 20.58
C LEU A 79 -18.29 -1.04 20.69
N ARG A 80 -18.53 -1.65 21.85
CA ARG A 80 -19.68 -2.51 22.11
C ARG A 80 -21.00 -1.73 22.05
N ARG A 81 -21.02 -0.48 22.52
CA ARG A 81 -22.23 0.36 22.47
C ARG A 81 -22.57 0.78 21.04
N GLU A 82 -21.56 1.00 20.21
CA GLU A 82 -21.70 1.52 18.84
C GLU A 82 -21.28 0.52 17.75
N TRP A 83 -21.39 -0.78 18.05
CA TRP A 83 -20.93 -1.85 17.16
C TRP A 83 -21.61 -1.83 15.78
N LEU A 84 -22.90 -1.47 15.74
CA LEU A 84 -23.68 -1.47 14.50
C LEU A 84 -23.24 -0.33 13.55
N PRO A 85 -23.16 0.95 13.99
CA PRO A 85 -22.49 2.00 13.22
C PRO A 85 -21.07 1.65 12.78
N PHE A 86 -20.27 1.04 13.66
CA PHE A 86 -18.90 0.66 13.36
C PHE A 86 -18.80 -0.34 12.20
N VAL A 87 -19.54 -1.46 12.28
CA VAL A 87 -19.54 -2.50 11.24
C VAL A 87 -20.05 -1.94 9.91
N LEU A 88 -21.12 -1.14 9.94
CA LEU A 88 -21.63 -0.47 8.75
C LEU A 88 -20.59 0.47 8.13
N ALA A 89 -19.91 1.28 8.94
CA ALA A 89 -18.84 2.17 8.46
C ALA A 89 -17.67 1.39 7.85
N CYS A 90 -17.25 0.27 8.45
CA CYS A 90 -16.20 -0.59 7.91
C CYS A 90 -16.60 -1.20 6.56
N ILE A 91 -17.78 -1.79 6.46
CA ILE A 91 -18.23 -2.45 5.22
C ILE A 91 -18.45 -1.41 4.11
N ALA A 92 -19.16 -0.32 4.41
CA ALA A 92 -19.42 0.74 3.45
C ALA A 92 -18.11 1.43 3.02
N GLY A 93 -17.22 1.73 3.97
CA GLY A 93 -15.92 2.33 3.69
C GLY A 93 -15.03 1.45 2.82
N ALA A 94 -14.99 0.14 3.09
CA ALA A 94 -14.26 -0.82 2.25
C ALA A 94 -14.87 -0.90 0.85
N ALA A 95 -16.19 -1.00 0.73
CA ALA A 95 -16.88 -1.03 -0.56
C ALA A 95 -16.58 0.23 -1.39
N ILE A 96 -16.72 1.42 -0.79
CA ILE A 96 -16.41 2.71 -1.43
C ILE A 96 -14.95 2.75 -1.87
N THR A 97 -14.01 2.38 -0.99
CA THR A 97 -12.57 2.39 -1.30
C THR A 97 -12.24 1.46 -2.45
N PHE A 98 -12.78 0.24 -2.47
CA PHE A 98 -12.59 -0.70 -3.56
C PHE A 98 -13.21 -0.22 -4.87
N THR A 99 -14.42 0.35 -4.84
CA THR A 99 -15.04 0.92 -6.03
C THR A 99 -14.22 2.08 -6.58
N ALA A 100 -13.79 3.02 -5.73
CA ALA A 100 -12.95 4.14 -6.13
C ALA A 100 -11.60 3.67 -6.72
N THR A 101 -10.98 2.66 -6.11
CA THR A 101 -9.73 2.05 -6.58
C THR A 101 -9.93 1.39 -7.95
N ALA A 102 -11.00 0.61 -8.11
CA ALA A 102 -11.33 -0.06 -9.37
C ALA A 102 -11.63 0.92 -10.50
N LEU A 103 -12.36 2.01 -10.22
CA LEU A 103 -12.64 3.07 -11.20
C LEU A 103 -11.37 3.82 -11.59
N THR A 104 -10.53 4.19 -10.62
CA THR A 104 -9.23 4.85 -10.86
C THR A 104 -8.34 3.97 -11.73
N PHE A 105 -8.27 2.68 -11.42
CA PHE A 105 -7.49 1.72 -12.19
C PHE A 105 -8.03 1.55 -13.62
N ARG A 106 -9.35 1.44 -13.79
CA ARG A 106 -10.00 1.38 -15.11
C ARG A 106 -9.74 2.64 -15.92
N PHE A 107 -9.84 3.81 -15.32
CA PHE A 107 -9.56 5.09 -15.97
C PHE A 107 -8.09 5.16 -16.44
N CYS A 108 -7.15 4.75 -15.60
CA CYS A 108 -5.72 4.73 -15.94
C CYS A 108 -5.45 3.77 -17.12
N LEU A 109 -6.06 2.58 -17.13
CA LEU A 109 -5.91 1.61 -18.23
C LEU A 109 -6.58 2.06 -19.53
N GLN A 110 -7.75 2.70 -19.47
CA GLN A 110 -8.41 3.26 -20.65
C GLN A 110 -7.55 4.34 -21.31
N ARG A 111 -6.87 5.16 -20.50
CA ARG A 111 -5.95 6.20 -20.98
C ARG A 111 -4.68 5.63 -21.63
N GLN A 112 -4.29 4.39 -21.31
CA GLN A 112 -3.18 3.71 -21.97
C GLN A 112 -3.60 3.02 -23.27
N ARG A 113 -4.87 2.61 -23.43
CA ARG A 113 -5.36 2.02 -24.69
C ARG A 113 -5.38 3.01 -25.85
N THR A 114 -5.66 4.29 -25.61
CA THR A 114 -5.64 5.32 -26.65
C THR A 114 -4.25 5.64 -27.18
N LEU A 115 -3.17 5.30 -26.47
CA LEU A 115 -1.79 5.48 -26.93
C LEU A 115 -1.27 4.30 -27.77
N LYS A 116 -1.95 3.14 -27.75
CA LYS A 116 -1.55 1.95 -28.53
C LYS A 116 -2.30 1.80 -29.86
N SER A 117 -3.34 2.60 -30.09
CA SER A 117 -4.18 2.53 -31.30
C SER A 117 -3.67 3.31 -32.51
N ASP A 118 -2.61 4.12 -32.38
CA ASP A 118 -2.06 4.91 -33.51
C ASP A 118 -0.86 4.24 -34.22
N ASP A 119 -0.34 3.12 -33.71
CA ASP A 119 0.88 2.48 -34.25
C ASP A 119 0.64 1.31 -35.23
N GLU A 120 -0.61 0.92 -35.54
CA GLU A 120 -0.84 -0.27 -36.39
C GLU A 120 -2.02 -0.17 -37.39
N PRO A 121 -1.82 0.53 -38.53
CA PRO A 121 -2.51 0.14 -39.76
C PRO A 121 -1.60 -0.12 -40.98
N ALA A 122 -0.29 0.14 -40.92
CA ALA A 122 0.56 0.07 -42.13
C ALA A 122 1.17 -1.32 -42.42
N ALA A 123 1.24 -2.23 -41.45
CA ALA A 123 1.94 -3.52 -41.61
C ALA A 123 1.20 -4.57 -42.45
N ARG A 124 -0.01 -4.28 -42.97
CA ARG A 124 -0.82 -5.23 -43.73
C ARG A 124 -0.74 -5.04 -45.26
N GLN A 125 -0.04 -4.03 -45.77
CA GLN A 125 0.07 -3.78 -47.22
C GLN A 125 1.31 -4.39 -47.88
N GLU A 126 2.37 -4.73 -47.14
CA GLU A 126 3.60 -5.32 -47.72
C GLU A 126 3.58 -6.86 -47.84
N GLN A 127 2.56 -7.57 -47.33
CA GLN A 127 2.45 -9.03 -47.46
C GLN A 127 1.61 -9.47 -48.68
N SER A 128 1.25 -8.55 -49.57
CA SER A 128 0.43 -8.83 -50.77
C SER A 128 1.10 -8.52 -52.11
N LEU A 129 2.42 -8.32 -52.13
CA LEU A 129 3.22 -8.22 -53.37
C LEU A 129 4.36 -9.25 -53.38
#